data_AF-A0A4Q5NUF0-F1
#
_entry.id   AF-A0A4Q5NUF0-F1
#
_cell.length_a   1.000
_cell.length_b   1.000
_cell.length_c   1.000
_cell.angle_alpha   90.00
_cell.angle_beta   90.00
_cell.angle_gamma   90.00
#
_symmetry.space_group_name_H-M   'P 1'
#
loop_
_entity.id
_entity.type
_entity.pdbx_description
1 polymer ?
#
loop_
_entity_poly.entity_id
_entity_poly.type
_entity_poly.pdbx_seq_one_letter_code
_entity_poly.pdbx_strand_id
1 'polypeptide(L)'
;MFIHKTLVAAALLVGMGRAYSVAQNANKPKVAPMTQSDRKITKCELHGDKLHTEDVRISYGLIRQPEGYYEASKQFPHSNTRVMGGCVISPDAPRLRTVKFCDDCRKAEKQWLDAHQIKR
;
A
#
# COMPACT_ATOMS: atom_id res chain seq x y z
N MET A 1 53.21 -7.56 31.02
CA MET A 1 52.94 -6.37 30.19
C MET A 1 52.14 -6.77 28.95
N PHE A 2 50.87 -7.20 29.09
CA PHE A 2 50.06 -7.67 27.95
C PHE A 2 48.56 -7.45 28.20
N ILE A 3 48.08 -6.20 28.14
CA ILE A 3 46.64 -5.90 28.25
C ILE A 3 46.22 -4.74 27.33
N HIS A 4 46.70 -4.69 26.07
CA HIS A 4 46.43 -3.55 25.17
C HIS A 4 45.96 -3.92 23.74
N LYS A 5 45.57 -5.17 23.45
CA LYS A 5 45.25 -5.58 22.05
C LYS A 5 43.79 -5.94 21.76
N THR A 6 42.88 -5.93 22.73
CA THR A 6 41.48 -6.37 22.50
C THR A 6 40.48 -5.25 22.20
N LEU A 7 40.88 -3.97 22.26
CA LEU A 7 39.93 -2.86 22.10
C LEU A 7 39.67 -2.41 20.65
N VAL A 8 40.44 -2.87 19.65
CA VAL A 8 40.33 -2.35 18.27
C VAL A 8 39.23 -3.03 17.44
N ALA A 9 38.87 -4.28 17.73
CA ALA A 9 37.93 -5.03 16.91
C ALA A 9 36.44 -4.64 17.12
N ALA A 10 36.09 -4.05 18.26
CA ALA A 10 34.69 -3.71 18.58
C ALA A 10 34.18 -2.46 17.84
N ALA A 11 35.06 -1.56 17.39
CA ALA A 11 34.66 -0.30 16.75
C ALA A 11 34.20 -0.46 15.29
N LEU A 12 34.71 -1.48 14.57
CA LEU A 12 34.38 -1.70 13.16
C LEU A 12 32.99 -2.33 12.93
N LEU A 13 32.50 -3.15 13.87
CA LEU A 13 31.17 -3.76 13.77
C LEU A 13 30.03 -2.78 14.09
N VAL A 14 30.28 -1.78 14.95
CA VAL A 14 29.29 -0.75 15.29
C VAL A 14 29.14 0.28 14.15
N GLY A 15 30.21 0.57 13.41
CA GLY A 15 30.18 1.48 12.26
C GLY A 15 29.37 0.94 11.07
N MET A 16 29.49 -0.36 10.78
CA MET A 16 28.79 -1.00 9.65
C MET A 16 27.28 -1.15 9.89
N GLY A 17 26.85 -1.47 11.12
CA GLY A 17 25.41 -1.61 11.42
C GLY A 17 24.62 -0.31 11.25
N ARG A 18 25.26 0.84 11.53
CA ARG A 18 24.63 2.15 11.44
C ARG A 18 24.46 2.61 9.99
N ALA A 19 25.47 2.41 9.14
CA ALA A 19 25.38 2.71 7.71
C ALA A 19 24.33 1.83 7.01
N TYR A 20 24.26 0.55 7.36
CA TYR A 20 23.29 -0.39 6.82
C TYR A 20 21.84 -0.01 7.19
N SER A 21 21.61 0.39 8.45
CA SER A 21 20.29 0.80 8.93
C SER A 21 19.78 2.09 8.26
N VAL A 22 20.67 3.05 8.00
CA VAL A 22 20.34 4.30 7.30
C VAL A 22 20.01 4.04 5.82
N ALA A 23 20.79 3.19 5.14
CA ALA A 23 20.55 2.83 3.75
C ALA A 23 19.22 2.06 3.54
N GLN A 24 18.81 1.24 4.52
CA GLN A 24 17.51 0.57 4.47
C GLN A 24 16.34 1.54 4.65
N ASN A 25 16.47 2.52 5.55
CA ASN A 25 15.40 3.49 5.82
C ASN A 25 15.17 4.45 4.63
N ALA A 26 16.23 4.79 3.89
CA ALA A 26 16.13 5.61 2.68
C ALA A 26 15.39 4.91 1.51
N ASN A 27 15.36 3.57 1.50
CA ASN A 27 14.76 2.77 0.42
C ASN A 27 13.35 2.25 0.73
N LYS A 28 12.79 2.54 1.91
CA LYS A 28 11.43 2.09 2.24
C LYS A 28 10.41 2.83 1.36
N PRO A 29 9.48 2.14 0.69
CA PRO A 29 8.48 2.81 -0.15
C PRO A 29 7.69 3.83 0.67
N LYS A 30 7.51 5.04 0.14
CA LYS A 30 6.63 6.04 0.76
C LYS A 30 5.18 5.56 0.64
N VAL A 31 4.61 5.14 1.78
CA VAL A 31 3.22 4.70 1.90
C VAL A 31 2.38 5.87 2.43
N ALA A 32 1.36 6.27 1.67
CA ALA A 32 0.38 7.22 2.14
C ALA A 32 -0.48 6.57 3.25
N PRO A 33 -0.71 7.25 4.39
CA PRO A 33 -1.63 6.74 5.39
C PRO A 33 -3.07 6.73 4.84
N MET A 34 -3.89 5.81 5.33
CA MET A 34 -5.34 5.85 5.09
C MET A 34 -5.96 7.16 5.63
N THR A 35 -7.05 7.60 5.00
CA THR A 35 -7.77 8.81 5.41
C THR A 35 -8.42 8.62 6.78
N GLN A 36 -8.83 9.71 7.44
CA GLN A 36 -9.51 9.60 8.74
C GLN A 36 -10.89 8.94 8.61
N SER A 37 -11.61 9.16 7.50
CA SER A 37 -12.89 8.50 7.23
C SER A 37 -12.70 6.99 7.07
N ASP A 38 -11.72 6.56 6.28
CA ASP A 38 -11.47 5.13 6.04
C ASP A 38 -11.07 4.41 7.34
N ARG A 39 -10.35 5.10 8.25
CA ARG A 39 -10.00 4.56 9.57
C ARG A 39 -11.22 4.19 10.40
N LYS A 40 -12.32 4.95 10.30
CA LYS A 40 -13.52 4.76 11.13
C LYS A 40 -14.35 3.55 10.67
N ILE A 41 -14.26 3.17 9.40
CA ILE A 41 -15.00 2.03 8.86
C ILE A 41 -14.29 0.74 9.28
N THR A 42 -14.96 -0.13 10.03
CA THR A 42 -14.37 -1.39 10.54
C THR A 42 -15.01 -2.64 9.97
N LYS A 43 -16.20 -2.49 9.38
CA LYS A 43 -17.04 -3.57 8.88
C LYS A 43 -17.56 -3.20 7.49
N CYS A 44 -17.68 -4.17 6.59
CA CYS A 44 -18.34 -3.98 5.32
C CYS A 44 -19.86 -3.97 5.53
N GLU A 45 -20.55 -2.96 5.01
CA GLU A 45 -22.01 -2.84 5.08
C GLU A 45 -22.76 -3.86 4.21
N LEU A 46 -22.11 -4.40 3.17
CA LEU A 46 -22.72 -5.38 2.26
C LEU A 46 -22.59 -6.82 2.76
N HIS A 47 -21.39 -7.19 3.24
CA HIS A 47 -21.07 -8.57 3.62
C HIS A 47 -21.10 -8.81 5.13
N GLY A 48 -20.98 -7.74 5.91
CA GLY A 48 -20.93 -7.83 7.37
C GLY A 48 -19.59 -8.32 7.93
N ASP A 49 -18.55 -8.51 7.12
CA ASP A 49 -17.24 -8.91 7.60
C ASP A 49 -16.40 -7.74 8.10
N LYS A 50 -15.43 -8.05 8.97
CA LYS A 50 -14.41 -7.09 9.38
C LYS A 50 -13.54 -6.73 8.18
N LEU A 51 -13.22 -5.45 8.03
CA LEU A 51 -12.29 -5.01 6.99
C LEU A 51 -10.83 -5.34 7.35
N HIS A 52 -10.09 -5.82 6.38
CA HIS A 52 -8.65 -6.09 6.43
C HIS A 52 -7.86 -4.86 6.01
N THR A 53 -6.59 -4.78 6.38
CA THR A 53 -5.71 -3.65 6.04
C THR A 53 -4.56 -4.12 5.15
N GLU A 54 -4.28 -3.41 4.07
CA GLU A 54 -3.16 -3.69 3.17
C GLU A 54 -2.65 -2.41 2.50
N ASP A 55 -1.37 -2.41 2.10
CA ASP A 55 -0.79 -1.36 1.26
C ASP A 55 -1.00 -1.69 -0.23
N VAL A 56 -1.79 -0.86 -0.92
CA VAL A 56 -2.10 -1.05 -2.35
C VAL A 56 -1.48 0.04 -3.22
N ARG A 57 -1.31 -0.23 -4.51
CA ARG A 57 -0.73 0.73 -5.46
C ARG A 57 -1.62 1.95 -5.66
N ILE A 58 -1.00 3.11 -5.66
CA ILE A 58 -1.63 4.35 -6.11
C ILE A 58 -1.38 4.49 -7.61
N SER A 59 -2.45 4.62 -8.38
CA SER A 59 -2.40 4.88 -9.81
C SER A 59 -2.60 6.37 -10.06
N TYR A 60 -1.67 6.99 -10.77
CA TYR A 60 -1.68 8.41 -11.10
C TYR A 60 -1.90 8.65 -12.60
N GLY A 61 -2.34 9.85 -12.94
CA GLY A 61 -2.55 10.29 -14.32
C GLY A 61 -3.99 10.21 -14.79
N LEU A 62 -4.20 10.44 -16.08
CA LEU A 62 -5.50 10.36 -16.74
C LEU A 62 -5.81 8.90 -17.11
N ILE A 63 -6.28 8.13 -16.13
CA ILE A 63 -6.59 6.71 -16.32
C ILE A 63 -8.03 6.58 -16.79
N ARG A 64 -8.21 6.05 -18.01
CA ARG A 64 -9.52 5.66 -18.52
C ARG A 64 -9.98 4.40 -17.79
N GLN A 65 -11.11 4.50 -17.09
CA GLN A 65 -11.77 3.31 -16.55
C GLN A 65 -12.48 2.56 -17.68
N PRO A 66 -12.59 1.21 -17.56
CA PRO A 66 -13.47 0.43 -18.43
C PRO A 66 -14.90 0.96 -18.39
N GLU A 67 -15.60 0.83 -19.52
CA GLU A 67 -17.01 1.20 -19.59
C GLU A 67 -17.83 0.46 -18.53
N GLY A 68 -18.77 1.15 -17.88
CA GLY A 68 -19.60 0.59 -16.81
C GLY A 68 -18.92 0.38 -15.46
N TYR A 69 -17.58 0.47 -15.35
CA TYR A 69 -16.88 0.17 -14.09
C TYR A 69 -17.31 1.08 -12.93
N TYR A 70 -17.57 2.37 -13.18
CA TYR A 70 -18.02 3.29 -12.12
C TYR A 70 -19.34 2.84 -11.49
N GLU A 71 -20.30 2.44 -12.31
CA GLU A 71 -21.59 1.94 -11.84
C GLU A 71 -21.45 0.59 -11.13
N ALA A 72 -20.64 -0.31 -11.70
CA ALA A 72 -20.33 -1.60 -11.07
C ALA A 72 -19.66 -1.44 -9.72
N SER A 73 -18.75 -0.46 -9.56
CA SER A 73 -17.97 -0.25 -8.34
C SER A 73 -18.82 0.05 -7.10
N LYS A 74 -20.06 0.54 -7.29
CA LYS A 74 -21.03 0.74 -6.22
C LYS A 74 -21.46 -0.57 -5.56
N GLN A 75 -21.32 -1.70 -6.25
CA GLN A 75 -21.65 -3.04 -5.75
C GLN A 75 -20.49 -3.68 -4.96
N PHE A 76 -19.28 -3.12 -5.04
CA PHE A 76 -18.09 -3.60 -4.31
C PHE A 76 -17.28 -2.42 -3.73
N PRO A 77 -17.90 -1.60 -2.86
CA PRO A 77 -17.35 -0.32 -2.40
C PRO A 77 -16.06 -0.45 -1.60
N HIS A 78 -15.80 -1.64 -1.01
CA HIS A 78 -14.59 -1.93 -0.23
C HIS A 78 -13.64 -2.90 -0.92
N SER A 79 -13.69 -3.03 -2.24
CA SER A 79 -12.71 -3.84 -2.97
C SER A 79 -11.29 -3.27 -2.81
N ASN A 80 -11.14 -1.96 -3.00
CA ASN A 80 -9.93 -1.18 -2.74
C ASN A 80 -8.64 -1.86 -3.25
N THR A 81 -8.69 -2.52 -4.42
CA THR A 81 -7.54 -3.19 -5.03
C THR A 81 -6.49 -2.21 -5.57
N ARG A 82 -6.90 -0.96 -5.84
CA ARG A 82 -6.05 0.17 -6.21
C ARG A 82 -6.66 1.48 -5.74
N VAL A 83 -5.86 2.53 -5.64
CA VAL A 83 -6.35 3.89 -5.31
C VAL A 83 -5.92 4.88 -6.36
N MET A 84 -6.75 5.89 -6.63
CA MET A 84 -6.40 6.97 -7.54
C MET A 84 -5.66 8.07 -6.79
N GLY A 85 -4.48 8.43 -7.29
CA GLY A 85 -3.60 9.45 -6.70
C GLY A 85 -3.84 10.87 -7.20
N GLY A 86 -4.69 11.04 -8.21
CA GLY A 86 -4.87 12.28 -8.96
C GLY A 86 -4.11 12.27 -10.30
N CYS A 87 -4.15 13.40 -11.01
CA CYS A 87 -3.61 13.52 -12.36
C CYS A 87 -2.11 13.85 -12.42
N VAL A 88 -1.55 14.53 -11.41
CA VAL A 88 -0.16 15.00 -11.40
C VAL A 88 0.66 14.22 -10.37
N ILE A 89 1.86 13.78 -10.79
CA ILE A 89 2.83 13.09 -9.93
C ILE A 89 3.90 14.10 -9.53
N SER A 90 4.03 14.39 -8.24
CA SER A 90 5.19 15.13 -7.70
C SER A 90 6.37 14.17 -7.43
N PRO A 91 7.62 14.66 -7.38
CA PRO A 91 8.79 13.82 -7.08
C PRO A 91 8.66 13.03 -5.76
N ASP A 92 7.93 13.58 -4.80
CA ASP A 92 7.70 12.99 -3.49
C ASP A 92 6.35 12.25 -3.39
N ALA A 93 5.61 12.06 -4.49
CA ALA A 93 4.31 11.40 -4.46
C ALA A 93 4.44 9.94 -3.97
N PRO A 94 3.62 9.52 -2.99
CA PRO A 94 3.64 8.14 -2.50
C PRO A 94 3.21 7.16 -3.60
N ARG A 95 3.80 5.96 -3.64
CA ARG A 95 3.41 4.92 -4.63
C ARG A 95 2.42 3.91 -4.07
N LEU A 96 2.32 3.84 -2.75
CA LEU A 96 1.45 2.93 -2.03
C LEU A 96 0.53 3.74 -1.10
N ARG A 97 -0.66 3.21 -0.83
CA ARG A 97 -1.55 3.72 0.22
C ARG A 97 -2.04 2.55 1.05
N THR A 98 -1.98 2.68 2.37
CA THR A 98 -2.68 1.76 3.26
C THR A 98 -4.18 1.96 3.11
N VAL A 99 -4.92 0.89 2.83
CA VAL A 99 -6.38 0.90 2.68
C VAL A 99 -7.00 -0.16 3.57
N LYS A 100 -8.31 -0.01 3.82
CA LYS A 100 -9.14 -1.09 4.35
C LYS A 100 -9.91 -1.76 3.22
N PHE A 101 -10.08 -3.07 3.25
CA PHE A 101 -10.77 -3.80 2.20
C PHE A 101 -11.59 -4.97 2.75
N CYS A 102 -12.55 -5.43 1.95
CA CYS A 102 -13.36 -6.61 2.18
C CYS A 102 -13.00 -7.67 1.13
N ASP A 103 -12.73 -8.90 1.55
CA ASP A 103 -12.38 -10.00 0.66
C ASP A 103 -13.48 -10.29 -0.37
N ASP A 104 -14.74 -10.25 0.05
CA ASP A 104 -15.87 -10.53 -0.85
C ASP A 104 -16.12 -9.38 -1.83
N CYS A 105 -15.91 -8.12 -1.43
CA CYS A 105 -15.87 -7.01 -2.39
C CYS A 105 -14.77 -7.20 -3.43
N ARG A 106 -13.58 -7.70 -3.04
CA ARG A 106 -12.50 -7.98 -4.00
C ARG A 106 -12.84 -9.12 -4.95
N LYS A 107 -13.47 -10.19 -4.44
CA LYS A 107 -13.97 -11.29 -5.28
C LYS A 107 -15.01 -10.78 -6.28
N ALA A 108 -15.96 -9.96 -5.83
CA ALA A 108 -16.98 -9.36 -6.68
C ALA A 108 -16.38 -8.44 -7.76
N GLU A 109 -15.42 -7.58 -7.39
CA GLU A 109 -14.69 -6.76 -8.37
C GLU A 109 -13.98 -7.65 -9.41
N LYS A 110 -13.28 -8.68 -8.94
CA LYS A 110 -12.56 -9.60 -9.82
C LYS A 110 -13.51 -10.32 -10.79
N GLN A 111 -14.62 -10.84 -10.30
CA GLN A 111 -15.64 -11.49 -11.14
C GLN A 111 -16.19 -10.55 -12.19
N TRP A 112 -16.46 -9.29 -11.82
CA TRP A 112 -16.90 -8.27 -12.77
C TRP A 112 -15.84 -8.00 -13.84
N LEU A 113 -14.57 -7.83 -13.46
CA LEU A 113 -13.46 -7.61 -14.39
C LEU A 113 -13.29 -8.78 -15.36
N ASP A 114 -13.33 -10.01 -14.85
CA ASP A 114 -13.19 -11.24 -15.66
C ASP A 114 -14.35 -11.36 -16.66
N ALA A 115 -15.60 -11.10 -16.23
CA ALA A 115 -16.79 -11.14 -17.09
C ALA A 115 -16.74 -10.12 -18.24
N HIS A 116 -16.04 -8.99 -18.03
CA HIS A 116 -15.86 -7.94 -19.04
C HIS A 116 -14.49 -8.04 -19.75
N GLN A 117 -13.75 -9.13 -19.54
CA GLN A 117 -12.43 -9.40 -20.16
C GLN A 117 -11.38 -8.29 -19.89
N ILE A 118 -11.49 -7.61 -18.75
CA ILE A 118 -10.58 -6.54 -18.37
C ILE A 118 -9.39 -7.14 -17.61
N LYS A 119 -8.19 -7.00 -18.17
CA LYS A 119 -6.94 -7.35 -17.48
C LYS A 119 -6.47 -6.16 -16.65
N ARG A 120 -6.21 -6.39 -15.36
CA ARG A 120 -5.64 -5.41 -14.41
C ARG A 120 -4.40 -5.98 -13.74
#